data_AF-A0A8S2YYY5-F1
#
_entry.id   AF-A0A8S2YYY5-F1
#
_cell.length_a   1.000
_cell.length_b   1.000
_cell.length_c   1.000
_cell.angle_alpha   90.00
_cell.angle_beta   90.00
_cell.angle_gamma   90.00
#
_symmetry.space_group_name_H-M   'P 1'
#
loop_
_entity.id
_entity.type
_entity.pdbx_description
1 polymer ?
#
loop_
_entity_poly.entity_id
_entity_poly.type
_entity_poly.pdbx_seq_one_letter_code
_entity_poly.pdbx_strand_id
1 'polypeptide(L)'
;MEKSSLILDKTLVEKELRKVSPKRPSELRKKLLNIGVVKSLTAGDDSTNVEAAKDYYFIHLSFQEFFAARYLVNVLQNPKRKCYTKAINFIQYEKYNQRFLLVFTFTSGLLSGNDSLSCLETFWKAMTSEPLDLIGPRHIQLIIRCLEEAGSAQWAILARQADIWV
;
A
#
# COMPACT_ATOMS: atom_id res chain seq x y z
N MET A 1 3.97 0.86 22.29
CA MET A 1 3.48 1.26 20.95
C MET A 1 4.55 2.12 20.29
N GLU A 2 5.45 1.51 19.52
CA GLU A 2 6.42 2.29 18.76
C GLU A 2 5.73 3.02 17.60
N LYS A 3 6.15 4.28 17.45
CA LYS A 3 5.50 5.38 16.76
C LYS A 3 5.69 5.25 15.23
N SER A 4 5.02 4.28 14.61
CA SER A 4 5.11 4.03 13.16
C SER A 4 3.98 4.69 12.34
N SER A 5 3.41 5.79 12.84
CA SER A 5 2.37 6.51 12.09
C SER A 5 3.00 7.47 11.10
N LEU A 6 2.71 7.29 9.80
CA LEU A 6 3.05 8.26 8.78
C LEU A 6 2.34 9.60 9.07
N ILE A 7 3.12 10.66 9.29
CA ILE A 7 2.61 12.01 9.44
C ILE A 7 2.56 12.65 8.05
N LEU A 8 1.38 13.12 7.67
CA LEU A 8 1.12 13.84 6.43
C LEU A 8 1.18 15.33 6.72
N ASP A 9 2.19 15.98 6.15
CA ASP A 9 2.36 17.42 6.27
C ASP A 9 1.16 18.18 5.68
N LYS A 10 0.71 19.22 6.38
CA LYS A 10 -0.46 20.01 5.96
C LYS A 10 -0.31 20.60 4.56
N THR A 11 0.88 21.05 4.19
CA THR A 11 1.12 21.71 2.90
C THR A 11 0.97 20.72 1.75
N LEU A 12 1.35 19.46 1.97
CA LEU A 12 1.15 18.38 1.02
C LEU A 12 -0.33 18.11 0.83
N VAL A 13 -1.09 17.96 1.93
CA VAL A 13 -2.54 17.70 1.87
C VAL A 13 -3.27 18.85 1.18
N GLU A 14 -2.97 20.10 1.53
CA GLU A 14 -3.59 21.27 0.91
C GLU A 14 -3.26 21.40 -0.58
N LYS A 15 -2.03 21.09 -0.97
CA LYS A 15 -1.61 21.05 -2.37
C LYS A 15 -2.43 20.03 -3.16
N GLU A 16 -2.59 18.82 -2.64
CA GLU A 16 -3.36 17.77 -3.33
C GLU A 16 -4.87 18.09 -3.34
N LEU A 17 -5.42 18.65 -2.25
CA LEU A 17 -6.83 19.08 -2.21
C LEU A 17 -7.14 20.16 -3.26
N ARG A 18 -6.23 21.13 -3.45
CA ARG A 18 -6.38 22.18 -4.48
C ARG A 18 -6.34 21.63 -5.89
N LYS A 19 -5.58 20.56 -6.14
CA LYS A 19 -5.56 19.88 -7.44
C LYS A 19 -6.87 19.14 -7.72
N VAL A 20 -7.40 18.44 -6.71
CA VAL A 20 -8.62 17.63 -6.86
C VAL A 20 -9.89 18.49 -6.94
N SER A 21 -9.98 19.55 -6.13
CA SER A 21 -11.11 20.47 -6.15
C SER A 21 -10.66 21.93 -6.04
N PRO A 22 -10.31 22.57 -7.18
CA PRO A 22 -9.84 23.95 -7.19
C PRO A 22 -10.89 24.93 -6.67
N LYS A 23 -12.17 24.62 -6.88
CA LYS A 23 -13.29 25.51 -6.55
C LYS A 23 -13.67 25.49 -5.07
N ARG A 24 -13.51 24.36 -4.36
CA ARG A 24 -13.97 24.18 -2.97
C ARG A 24 -13.08 23.21 -2.16
N PRO A 25 -11.80 23.54 -1.92
CA PRO A 25 -10.88 22.67 -1.18
C PRO A 25 -11.27 22.51 0.30
N SER A 26 -11.89 23.52 0.92
CA SER A 26 -12.33 23.49 2.31
C SER A 26 -13.46 22.49 2.57
N GLU A 27 -14.43 22.40 1.66
CA GLU A 27 -15.53 21.43 1.74
C GLU A 27 -15.01 19.99 1.60
N LEU A 28 -14.07 19.77 0.67
CA LEU A 28 -13.44 18.46 0.50
C LEU A 28 -12.62 18.05 1.73
N ARG A 29 -11.95 19.02 2.38
CA ARG A 29 -11.23 18.79 3.64
C ARG A 29 -12.17 18.35 4.77
N LYS A 30 -13.29 19.04 4.96
CA LYS A 30 -14.30 18.65 5.96
C LYS A 30 -14.83 17.25 5.69
N LYS A 31 -15.13 16.94 4.43
CA LYS A 31 -15.51 15.59 4.03
C LYS A 31 -14.42 14.59 4.40
N LEU A 32 -13.16 14.84 4.04
CA LEU A 32 -12.01 13.97 4.32
C LEU A 32 -11.86 13.64 5.82
N LEU A 33 -12.03 14.65 6.68
CA LEU A 33 -11.99 14.47 8.14
C LEU A 33 -13.20 13.64 8.64
N ASN A 34 -14.37 13.84 8.04
CA ASN A 34 -15.59 13.11 8.41
C ASN A 34 -15.61 11.64 7.96
N ILE A 35 -14.82 11.24 6.96
CA ILE A 35 -14.79 9.84 6.47
C ILE A 35 -14.07 8.91 7.45
N GLY A 36 -13.40 9.43 8.49
CA GLY A 36 -12.73 8.62 9.51
C GLY A 36 -11.47 7.90 9.01
N VAL A 37 -10.90 8.33 7.88
CA VAL A 37 -9.63 7.78 7.36
C VAL A 37 -8.43 8.51 7.95
N VAL A 38 -8.54 9.84 8.10
CA VAL A 38 -7.46 10.74 8.50
C VAL A 38 -7.93 11.64 9.65
N LYS A 39 -7.05 11.87 10.63
CA LYS A 39 -7.29 12.79 11.74
C LYS A 39 -6.18 13.86 11.79
N SER A 40 -6.54 15.08 12.19
CA SER A 40 -5.57 16.14 12.43
C SER A 40 -4.87 15.96 13.78
N LEU A 41 -3.56 16.24 13.84
CA LEU A 41 -2.76 16.19 15.06
C LEU A 41 -3.08 17.39 15.96
N THR A 42 -3.86 17.18 17.02
CA THR A 42 -4.26 18.23 17.96
C THR A 42 -3.16 18.54 18.97
N ALA A 43 -2.53 19.72 18.88
CA ALA A 43 -1.90 20.36 20.02
C ALA A 43 -2.88 21.39 20.58
N GLY A 44 -3.62 21.05 21.63
CA GLY A 44 -4.46 21.98 22.40
C GLY A 44 -5.82 22.37 21.78
N ASP A 45 -6.81 22.38 22.67
CA ASP A 45 -8.20 22.87 22.71
C ASP A 45 -9.12 22.95 21.47
N ASP A 46 -10.37 22.58 21.74
CA ASP A 46 -11.52 22.38 20.84
C ASP A 46 -12.06 23.70 20.25
N SER A 47 -11.37 24.25 19.26
CA SER A 47 -11.94 25.28 18.39
C SER A 47 -11.87 24.85 16.93
N THR A 48 -13.05 24.75 16.32
CA THR A 48 -13.39 24.26 14.98
C THR A 48 -12.66 24.96 13.82
N ASN A 49 -11.88 26.01 14.08
CA ASN A 49 -11.05 26.73 13.10
C ASN A 49 -9.56 26.32 13.10
N VAL A 50 -9.09 25.55 14.09
CA VAL A 50 -7.64 25.24 14.24
C VAL A 50 -7.26 23.89 13.60
N GLU A 51 -8.23 23.07 13.20
CA GLU A 51 -7.97 21.85 12.40
C GLU A 51 -7.35 22.17 11.04
N ALA A 52 -7.51 23.43 10.58
CA ALA A 52 -6.95 23.96 9.34
C ALA A 52 -5.41 23.99 9.29
N ALA A 53 -4.75 24.12 10.44
CA ALA A 53 -3.31 24.40 10.53
C ALA A 53 -2.44 23.20 10.90
N LYS A 54 -3.03 22.01 11.05
CA LYS A 54 -2.42 20.83 11.68
C LYS A 54 -1.95 19.80 10.64
N ASP A 55 -0.88 19.09 10.99
CA ASP A 55 -0.47 17.87 10.29
C ASP A 55 -1.50 16.76 10.51
N TYR A 56 -1.45 15.74 9.67
CA TYR A 56 -2.44 14.68 9.69
C TYR A 56 -1.81 13.30 9.86
N TYR A 57 -2.61 12.35 10.31
CA TYR A 57 -2.22 10.94 10.37
C TYR A 57 -3.42 10.05 10.06
N PHE A 58 -3.17 8.84 9.58
CA PHE A 58 -4.24 7.86 9.40
C PHE A 58 -4.70 7.33 10.75
N ILE A 59 -6.02 7.24 10.94
CA ILE A 59 -6.63 6.80 12.21
C ILE A 59 -6.30 5.34 12.51
N HIS A 60 -6.11 4.52 11.48
CA HIS A 60 -5.74 3.11 11.60
C HIS A 60 -4.55 2.76 10.70
N LEU A 61 -3.68 1.87 11.17
CA LEU A 61 -2.49 1.43 10.44
C LEU A 61 -2.86 0.78 9.10
N SER A 62 -3.95 0.01 9.05
CA SER A 62 -4.40 -0.68 7.83
C SER A 62 -4.79 0.28 6.71
N PHE A 63 -5.20 1.52 7.00
CA PHE A 63 -5.35 2.51 5.94
C PHE A 63 -4.00 2.90 5.34
N GLN A 64 -2.95 3.07 6.17
CA GLN A 64 -1.59 3.33 5.69
C GLN A 64 -1.11 2.18 4.82
N GLU A 65 -1.31 0.95 5.27
CA GLU A 65 -0.87 -0.26 4.57
C GLU A 65 -1.62 -0.42 3.24
N PHE A 66 -2.93 -0.14 3.22
CA PHE A 66 -3.73 -0.16 2.00
C PHE A 66 -3.29 0.91 0.99
N PHE A 67 -3.05 2.15 1.43
CA PHE A 67 -2.56 3.19 0.52
C PHE A 67 -1.11 2.94 0.05
N ALA A 68 -0.27 2.33 0.89
CA ALA A 68 1.06 1.87 0.49
C ALA A 68 0.97 0.78 -0.59
N ALA A 69 0.05 -0.19 -0.43
CA ALA A 69 -0.21 -1.21 -1.44
C ALA A 69 -0.70 -0.60 -2.77
N ARG A 70 -1.65 0.33 -2.72
CA ARG A 70 -2.12 1.07 -3.91
C ARG A 70 -1.00 1.82 -4.61
N TYR A 71 -0.10 2.46 -3.84
CA TYR A 71 1.06 3.12 -4.40
C TYR A 71 2.00 2.11 -5.08
N LEU A 72 2.24 0.96 -4.43
CA LEU A 72 3.08 -0.10 -4.97
C LEU A 72 2.55 -0.63 -6.31
N VAL A 73 1.25 -0.96 -6.39
CA VAL A 73 0.61 -1.38 -7.65
C VAL A 73 0.80 -0.33 -8.75
N ASN A 74 0.55 0.95 -8.47
CA ASN A 74 0.73 2.03 -9.45
C ASN A 74 2.19 2.15 -9.94
N VAL A 75 3.17 1.86 -9.07
CA VAL A 75 4.58 1.82 -9.48
C VAL A 75 4.85 0.61 -10.38
N LEU A 76 4.37 -0.57 -10.01
CA LEU A 76 4.58 -1.81 -10.77
C LEU A 76 3.91 -1.78 -12.17
N GLN A 77 2.77 -1.10 -12.29
CA GLN A 77 2.10 -0.89 -13.59
C GLN A 77 2.89 -0.02 -14.58
N ASN A 78 3.87 0.76 -14.10
CA ASN A 78 4.59 1.70 -14.93
C ASN A 78 6.11 1.56 -14.76
N PRO A 79 6.75 0.62 -15.48
CA PRO A 79 8.18 0.34 -15.39
C PRO A 79 9.10 1.54 -15.65
N LYS A 80 8.59 2.58 -16.32
CA LYS A 80 9.35 3.81 -16.60
C LYS A 80 9.48 4.73 -15.37
N ARG A 81 8.80 4.43 -14.26
CA ARG A 81 8.91 5.23 -13.05
C ARG A 81 10.29 5.09 -12.41
N LYS A 82 10.87 6.21 -11.99
CA LYS A 82 12.18 6.25 -11.29
C LYS A 82 12.24 5.36 -10.05
N CYS A 83 11.11 5.12 -9.38
CA CYS A 83 11.01 4.30 -8.18
C CYS A 83 10.75 2.81 -8.46
N TYR A 84 10.62 2.38 -9.72
CA TYR A 84 10.28 1.00 -10.07
C TYR A 84 11.26 -0.02 -9.46
N THR A 85 12.55 0.13 -9.68
CA THR A 85 13.57 -0.77 -9.13
C THR A 85 13.55 -0.79 -7.58
N LYS A 86 13.28 0.36 -6.96
CA LYS A 86 13.16 0.44 -5.49
C LYS A 86 11.94 -0.33 -4.98
N ALA A 87 10.84 -0.31 -5.72
CA ALA A 87 9.64 -1.07 -5.39
C ALA A 87 9.88 -2.59 -5.50
N ILE A 88 10.58 -3.05 -6.54
CA ILE A 88 10.95 -4.46 -6.69
C ILE A 88 11.86 -4.89 -5.55
N ASN A 89 12.90 -4.11 -5.24
CA ASN A 89 13.79 -4.40 -4.12
C ASN A 89 13.04 -4.40 -2.79
N PHE A 90 12.11 -3.46 -2.58
CA PHE A 90 11.26 -3.44 -1.38
C PHE A 90 10.48 -4.75 -1.24
N ILE A 91 9.82 -5.22 -2.29
CA ILE A 91 9.10 -6.52 -2.25
C ILE A 91 10.08 -7.65 -1.93
N GLN A 92 11.20 -7.71 -2.63
CA GLN A 92 12.17 -8.80 -2.53
C GLN A 92 12.81 -8.92 -1.14
N TYR A 93 13.20 -7.80 -0.53
CA TYR A 93 13.94 -7.80 0.73
C TYR A 93 13.05 -7.65 1.97
N GLU A 94 11.85 -7.06 1.84
CA GLU A 94 10.95 -6.84 2.98
C GLU A 94 9.78 -7.83 3.06
N LYS A 95 9.62 -8.75 2.11
CA LYS A 95 8.52 -9.74 2.07
C LYS A 95 8.28 -10.54 3.36
N TYR A 96 9.32 -10.82 4.14
CA TYR A 96 9.18 -11.57 5.41
C TYR A 96 9.12 -10.70 6.66
N ASN A 97 9.18 -9.38 6.48
CA ASN A 97 8.99 -8.44 7.56
C ASN A 97 7.49 -8.33 7.87
N GLN A 98 7.10 -8.74 9.09
CA GLN A 98 5.70 -8.77 9.52
C GLN A 98 5.04 -7.40 9.43
N ARG A 99 5.80 -6.31 9.52
CA ARG A 99 5.31 -4.93 9.38
C ARG A 99 4.66 -4.67 8.02
N PHE A 100 5.04 -5.40 6.97
CA PHE A 100 4.57 -5.18 5.62
C PHE A 100 3.66 -6.31 5.11
N LEU A 101 3.28 -7.26 5.99
CA LEU A 101 2.44 -8.39 5.61
C LEU A 101 1.11 -7.93 4.99
N LEU A 102 0.43 -6.96 5.62
CA LEU A 102 -0.82 -6.42 5.09
C LEU A 102 -0.60 -5.61 3.81
N VAL A 103 0.54 -4.94 3.64
CA VAL A 103 0.89 -4.23 2.39
C VAL A 103 0.94 -5.21 1.23
N PHE A 104 1.65 -6.35 1.38
CA PHE A 104 1.75 -7.35 0.31
C PHE A 104 0.43 -8.09 0.08
N THR A 105 -0.32 -8.37 1.15
CA THR A 105 -1.66 -8.96 1.05
C THR A 105 -2.57 -8.04 0.21
N PHE A 106 -2.75 -6.77 0.60
CA PHE A 106 -3.54 -5.82 -0.19
C PHE A 106 -3.01 -5.62 -1.61
N THR A 107 -1.68 -5.65 -1.81
CA THR A 107 -1.09 -5.54 -3.15
C THR A 107 -1.57 -6.68 -4.04
N SER A 108 -1.57 -7.92 -3.54
CA SER A 108 -2.02 -9.07 -4.30
C SER A 108 -3.51 -9.00 -4.70
N GLY A 109 -4.40 -8.58 -3.79
CA GLY A 109 -5.82 -8.39 -4.10
C GLY A 109 -6.07 -7.28 -5.10
N LEU A 110 -5.38 -6.15 -4.95
CA LEU A 110 -5.47 -5.02 -5.88
C LEU A 110 -4.97 -5.38 -7.29
N LEU A 111 -4.04 -6.33 -7.41
CA LEU A 111 -3.57 -6.83 -8.70
C LEU A 111 -4.58 -7.78 -9.36
N SER A 112 -5.39 -8.52 -8.60
CA SER A 112 -6.45 -9.37 -9.16
C SER A 112 -7.53 -8.60 -9.88
N GLY A 113 -7.88 -7.41 -9.40
CA GLY A 113 -8.90 -6.56 -10.01
C GLY A 113 -8.41 -5.78 -11.24
N ASN A 114 -7.20 -6.05 -11.73
CA ASN A 114 -6.51 -5.20 -12.70
C ASN A 114 -6.07 -6.06 -13.90
N ASP A 115 -6.37 -5.62 -15.12
CA ASP A 115 -6.10 -6.41 -16.34
C ASP A 115 -4.61 -6.51 -16.73
N SER A 116 -3.70 -6.04 -15.87
CA SER A 116 -2.27 -5.99 -16.15
C SER A 116 -1.55 -7.26 -15.70
N LEU A 117 -1.59 -8.30 -16.54
CA LEU A 117 -0.88 -9.58 -16.33
C LEU A 117 0.62 -9.38 -16.07
N SER A 118 1.27 -8.44 -16.79
CA SER A 118 2.69 -8.13 -16.60
C SER A 118 3.02 -7.61 -15.20
N CYS A 119 2.11 -6.84 -14.61
CA CYS A 119 2.28 -6.30 -13.25
C CYS A 119 2.18 -7.42 -12.21
N LEU A 120 1.25 -8.35 -12.44
CA LEU A 120 1.04 -9.53 -11.60
C LEU A 120 2.24 -10.48 -11.65
N GLU A 121 2.75 -10.79 -12.85
CA GLU A 121 3.98 -11.59 -13.02
C GLU A 121 5.18 -10.94 -12.33
N THR A 122 5.31 -9.63 -12.45
CA THR A 122 6.40 -8.86 -11.81
C THR A 122 6.33 -8.97 -10.29
N PHE A 123 5.14 -8.80 -9.71
CA PHE A 123 4.93 -8.94 -8.27
C PHE A 123 5.29 -10.34 -7.79
N TRP A 124 4.74 -11.38 -8.42
CA TRP A 124 5.00 -12.77 -8.04
C TRP A 124 6.47 -13.15 -8.22
N LYS A 125 7.10 -12.72 -9.31
CA LYS A 125 8.53 -12.91 -9.53
C LYS A 125 9.36 -12.29 -8.39
N ALA A 126 9.05 -11.07 -7.95
CA ALA A 126 9.76 -10.45 -6.82
C ALA A 126 9.52 -11.19 -5.50
N MET A 127 8.30 -11.69 -5.27
CA MET A 127 7.91 -12.45 -4.08
C MET A 127 8.62 -13.81 -4.00
N THR A 128 8.84 -14.48 -5.14
CA THR A 128 9.48 -15.81 -5.23
C THR A 128 10.98 -15.76 -5.56
N SER A 129 11.54 -14.57 -5.83
CA SER A 129 12.99 -14.40 -5.99
C SER A 129 13.73 -14.56 -4.67
N GLU A 130 15.03 -14.83 -4.68
CA GLU A 130 15.84 -14.81 -3.46
C GLU A 130 15.82 -13.44 -2.75
N PRO A 131 15.97 -13.34 -1.42
CA PRO A 131 16.18 -14.43 -0.47
C PRO A 131 14.88 -15.21 -0.21
N LEU A 132 15.00 -16.54 -0.17
CA LEU A 132 13.89 -17.44 0.17
C LEU A 132 14.03 -17.89 1.61
N ASP A 133 12.92 -17.83 2.37
CA ASP A 133 12.86 -18.45 3.69
C ASP A 133 12.64 -19.96 3.49
N LEU A 134 13.74 -20.70 3.33
CA LEU A 134 13.73 -22.14 3.04
C LEU A 134 13.48 -23.01 4.28
N ILE A 135 13.63 -22.43 5.48
CA ILE A 135 13.55 -23.15 6.76
C ILE A 135 12.30 -22.74 7.53
N GLY A 136 11.94 -21.46 7.48
CA GLY A 136 10.83 -20.89 8.23
C GLY A 136 9.49 -20.96 7.49
N PRO A 137 8.37 -20.92 8.24
CA PRO A 137 7.04 -20.95 7.65
C PRO A 137 6.64 -19.63 7.00
N ARG A 138 7.46 -18.57 7.08
CA ARG A 138 7.04 -17.21 6.69
C ARG A 138 6.77 -17.11 5.20
N HIS A 139 7.56 -17.82 4.38
CA HIS A 139 7.35 -17.84 2.94
C HIS A 139 5.96 -18.40 2.61
N ILE A 140 5.64 -19.60 3.09
CA ILE A 140 4.36 -20.25 2.82
C ILE A 140 3.19 -19.41 3.38
N GLN A 141 3.31 -18.90 4.61
CA GLN A 141 2.27 -18.05 5.22
C GLN A 141 1.96 -16.79 4.40
N LEU A 142 3.00 -16.14 3.88
CA LEU A 142 2.84 -14.96 3.03
C LEU A 142 2.15 -15.31 1.71
N ILE A 143 2.60 -16.38 1.04
CA ILE A 143 2.04 -16.82 -0.23
C ILE A 143 0.55 -17.18 -0.07
N ILE A 144 0.19 -17.93 0.97
CA ILE A 144 -1.20 -18.30 1.27
C ILE A 144 -2.07 -17.05 1.45
N ARG A 145 -1.64 -16.09 2.28
CA ARG A 145 -2.41 -14.86 2.53
C ARG A 145 -2.61 -14.04 1.25
N CYS A 146 -1.57 -13.91 0.44
CA CYS A 146 -1.68 -13.22 -0.84
C CYS A 146 -2.65 -13.95 -1.79
N LEU A 147 -2.67 -15.28 -1.77
CA LEU A 147 -3.56 -16.07 -2.63
C LEU A 147 -5.03 -16.01 -2.20
N GLU A 148 -5.28 -16.04 -0.89
CA GLU A 148 -6.62 -15.87 -0.33
C GLU A 148 -7.23 -14.53 -0.74
N GLU A 149 -6.43 -13.46 -0.67
CA GLU A 149 -6.85 -12.10 -1.04
C GLU A 149 -6.98 -11.93 -2.57
N ALA A 150 -6.12 -12.60 -3.34
CA ALA A 150 -6.15 -12.58 -4.80
C ALA A 150 -7.36 -13.31 -5.41
N GLY A 151 -7.92 -14.31 -4.74
CA GLY A 151 -9.00 -15.14 -5.30
C GLY A 151 -8.55 -16.05 -6.47
N SER A 152 -9.52 -16.63 -7.19
CA SER A 152 -9.29 -17.80 -8.07
C SER A 152 -8.43 -17.55 -9.32
N ALA A 153 -8.35 -16.31 -9.82
CA ALA A 153 -7.67 -16.01 -11.08
C ALA A 153 -6.13 -16.10 -11.02
N GLN A 154 -5.53 -15.91 -9.84
CA GLN A 154 -4.06 -15.86 -9.71
C GLN A 154 -3.41 -17.25 -9.58
N TRP A 155 -4.17 -18.29 -9.24
CA TRP A 155 -3.67 -19.66 -9.12
C TRP A 155 -3.06 -20.19 -10.43
N ALA A 156 -3.62 -19.80 -11.58
CA ALA A 156 -3.12 -20.20 -12.89
C ALA A 156 -1.72 -19.64 -13.20
N ILE A 157 -1.37 -18.48 -12.67
CA ILE A 157 -0.06 -17.83 -12.89
C ILE A 157 1.01 -18.46 -12.02
N LEU A 158 0.67 -18.78 -10.76
CA LEU A 158 1.57 -19.52 -9.89
C LEU A 158 1.80 -20.95 -10.39
N ALA A 159 0.78 -21.63 -10.91
CA ALA A 159 0.95 -22.95 -11.51
C ALA A 159 1.96 -22.91 -12.68
N ARG A 160 1.87 -21.90 -13.55
CA ARG A 160 2.84 -21.69 -14.65
C ARG A 160 4.27 -21.40 -14.18
N GLN A 161 4.43 -20.76 -13.02
CA GLN A 161 5.75 -20.50 -12.44
C GLN A 161 6.30 -21.70 -11.65
N ALA A 162 5.44 -22.54 -11.10
CA ALA A 162 5.82 -23.78 -10.42
C ALA A 162 6.29 -24.86 -11.40
N ASP A 163 5.73 -24.90 -12.62
CA ASP A 163 6.18 -25.79 -13.71
C ASP A 163 7.61 -25.49 -14.21
N ILE A 164 8.26 -24.43 -13.73
CA ILE A 164 9.68 -24.13 -14.00
C ILE A 164 10.60 -24.86 -13.01
N TRP A 165 10.06 -25.45 -11.95
CA TRP A 165 10.78 -26.16 -10.89
C TRP A 165 10.58 -27.69 -10.91
N VAL A 166 9.96 -28.24 -11.96
CA VAL A 166 9.87 -29.68 -12.27
C VAL A 166 10.70 -29.98 -13.51
#